data_AF-A0A090S5F1-F1
#
_entry.id   AF-A0A090S5F1-F1
#
_cell.length_a   1.000
_cell.length_b   1.000
_cell.length_c   1.000
_cell.angle_alpha   90.00
_cell.angle_beta   90.00
_cell.angle_gamma   90.00
#
_symmetry.space_group_name_H-M   'P 1'
#
loop_
_entity.id
_entity.type
_entity.pdbx_description
1 polymer ?
#
loop_
_entity_poly.entity_id
_entity_poly.type
_entity_poly.pdbx_seq_one_letter_code
_entity_poly.pdbx_strand_id
1 'polypeptide(L)'
;MQREILTGSTDSRRVFNWHPFGLRNGQELHLSIPREGCRTYISTSGGFDVATFMGSTSTVERDGVGGIKAGLPLANGDSLKSVDSDSSIPSDNMPRTAMPNYEGLRTLRIIPSFQYHQLDRRLLQRVLQQPYSVSPNSNRMGVRLQASLESEPVNTHSLISEGIVCGAVQLPPDGNPIVMLSDHQTLGGYPKLGVVAFRDLSVAAQLRPGDAVRLRLTNLPLERLKQRAFYRYFNL
;
A
#
# COMPACT_ATOMS: atom_id res chain seq x y z
N MET A 1 6.24 10.28 15.71
CA MET A 1 5.60 11.11 14.68
C MET A 1 6.67 11.91 13.95
N GLN A 2 6.79 11.70 12.64
CA GLN A 2 7.66 12.49 11.78
C GLN A 2 7.15 13.92 11.69
N ARG A 3 8.08 14.88 11.62
CA ARG A 3 7.81 16.31 11.55
C ARG A 3 8.21 16.79 10.17
N GLU A 4 7.31 17.47 9.48
CA GLU A 4 7.59 18.11 8.20
C GLU A 4 7.72 19.62 8.39
N ILE A 5 8.39 20.30 7.47
CA ILE A 5 8.71 21.72 7.59
C ILE A 5 7.92 22.49 6.54
N LEU A 6 7.12 23.44 7.01
CA LEU A 6 6.49 24.46 6.19
C LEU A 6 7.35 25.72 6.20
N THR A 7 7.71 26.22 5.04
CA THR A 7 8.48 27.45 4.85
C THR A 7 7.64 28.48 4.10
N GLY A 8 7.88 29.76 4.35
CA GLY A 8 7.31 30.87 3.61
C GLY A 8 8.32 32.00 3.53
N SER A 9 7.98 33.05 2.77
CA SER A 9 8.86 34.20 2.52
C SER A 9 9.39 34.90 3.78
N THR A 10 8.72 34.75 4.93
CA THR A 10 9.07 35.43 6.21
C THR A 10 8.92 34.56 7.47
N ASP A 11 8.52 33.28 7.36
CA ASP A 11 8.33 32.40 8.52
C ASP A 11 8.55 30.92 8.16
N SER A 12 9.03 30.12 9.11
CA SER A 12 9.12 28.66 8.99
C SER A 12 8.47 28.01 10.21
N ARG A 13 7.52 27.11 9.99
CA ARG A 13 6.82 26.38 11.06
C ARG A 13 6.75 24.89 10.76
N ARG A 14 6.71 24.08 11.81
CA ARG A 14 6.58 22.62 11.66
C ARG A 14 5.13 22.23 11.53
N VAL A 15 4.85 21.28 10.64
CA VAL A 15 3.55 20.62 10.51
C VAL A 15 3.71 19.13 10.81
N PHE A 16 2.60 18.50 11.19
CA PHE A 16 2.59 17.09 11.61
C PHE A 16 1.78 16.27 10.63
N ASN A 17 2.28 15.08 10.30
CA ASN A 17 1.49 14.09 9.56
C ASN A 17 0.19 13.82 10.31
N TRP A 18 -0.86 13.44 9.59
CA TRP A 18 -2.18 13.12 10.16
C TRP A 18 -2.94 14.30 10.78
N HIS A 19 -2.47 15.53 10.55
CA HIS A 19 -3.11 16.78 10.99
C HIS A 19 -3.42 17.66 9.78
N PRO A 20 -4.63 18.24 9.68
CA PRO A 20 -4.90 19.27 8.69
C PRO A 20 -4.12 20.54 9.04
N PHE A 21 -3.65 21.27 8.02
CA PHE A 21 -2.98 22.54 8.20
C PHE A 21 -3.28 23.47 7.03
N GLY A 22 -3.26 24.77 7.28
CA GLY A 22 -3.37 25.80 6.25
C GLY A 22 -2.02 26.04 5.56
N LEU A 23 -2.07 26.15 4.24
CA LEU A 23 -0.97 26.58 3.37
C LEU A 23 -1.41 27.86 2.65
N ARG A 24 -0.72 28.97 2.88
CA ARG A 24 -1.04 30.26 2.27
C ARG A 24 -0.33 30.41 0.92
N ASN A 25 -0.85 31.30 0.07
CA ASN A 25 -0.18 31.66 -1.17
C ASN A 25 1.26 32.13 -0.89
N GLY A 26 2.22 31.61 -1.66
CA GLY A 26 3.66 31.86 -1.49
C GLY A 26 4.34 31.07 -0.37
N GLN A 27 3.64 30.14 0.30
CA GLN A 27 4.27 29.18 1.21
C GLN A 27 4.60 27.87 0.50
N GLU A 28 5.66 27.21 0.95
CA GLU A 28 6.15 25.94 0.44
C GLU A 28 6.13 24.88 1.54
N LEU A 29 5.75 23.65 1.16
CA LEU A 29 5.82 22.48 2.03
C LEU A 29 7.00 21.62 1.60
N HIS A 30 7.97 21.43 2.48
CA HIS A 30 9.08 20.51 2.24
C HIS A 30 8.87 19.20 3.00
N LEU A 31 8.83 18.11 2.25
CA LEU A 31 8.79 16.76 2.81
C LEU A 31 10.20 16.20 2.96
N SER A 32 10.51 15.71 4.15
CA SER A 32 11.76 15.02 4.49
C SER A 32 11.66 13.53 4.18
N ILE A 33 12.82 12.86 4.10
CA ILE A 33 12.90 11.41 3.93
C ILE A 33 12.16 10.72 5.09
N PRO A 34 11.23 9.77 4.80
CA PRO A 34 10.48 9.10 5.85
C PRO A 34 11.36 8.24 6.75
N ARG A 35 11.18 8.35 8.07
CA ARG A 35 11.83 7.46 9.05
C ARG A 35 11.23 6.06 8.99
N GLU A 36 9.92 6.00 8.82
CA GLU A 36 9.11 4.78 8.72
C GLU A 36 8.17 4.87 7.52
N GLY A 37 7.91 3.72 6.89
CA GLY A 37 7.09 3.65 5.69
C GLY A 37 7.84 4.08 4.44
N CYS A 38 7.16 3.93 3.30
CA CYS A 38 7.68 4.18 1.96
C CYS A 38 6.89 5.25 1.20
N ARG A 39 5.65 5.54 1.62
CA ARG A 39 4.71 6.39 0.88
C ARG A 39 4.08 7.44 1.77
N THR A 40 4.07 8.68 1.30
CA THR A 40 3.37 9.81 1.92
C THR A 40 2.26 10.26 0.98
N TYR A 41 1.10 10.60 1.55
CA TYR A 41 -0.03 11.14 0.82
C TYR A 41 -0.25 12.60 1.21
N ILE A 42 -0.44 13.46 0.21
CA ILE A 42 -0.88 14.84 0.39
C ILE A 42 -2.28 14.96 -0.20
N SER A 43 -3.15 15.65 0.52
CA SER A 43 -4.51 15.98 0.08
C SER A 43 -4.78 17.46 0.29
N THR A 44 -5.56 18.05 -0.59
CA THR A 44 -6.14 19.38 -0.42
C THR A 44 -7.62 19.25 -0.05
N SER A 45 -8.20 20.30 0.56
CA SER A 45 -9.65 20.41 0.65
C SER A 45 -10.24 20.34 -0.77
N GLY A 46 -11.35 19.63 -0.94
CA GLY A 46 -11.98 19.37 -2.25
C GLY A 46 -11.21 18.44 -3.21
N GLY A 47 -9.93 18.17 -2.97
CA GLY A 47 -9.07 17.39 -3.86
C GLY A 47 -8.47 18.22 -5.01
N PHE A 48 -7.96 17.52 -6.01
CA PHE A 48 -7.32 18.13 -7.19
C PHE A 48 -8.25 18.06 -8.41
N ASP A 49 -8.31 19.15 -9.17
CA ASP A 49 -9.03 19.28 -10.44
C ASP A 49 -8.21 18.59 -11.54
N VAL A 50 -8.46 17.29 -11.73
CA VAL A 50 -7.75 16.42 -12.66
C VAL A 50 -8.77 15.68 -13.52
N ALA A 51 -8.52 15.62 -14.83
CA ALA A 51 -9.38 14.90 -15.75
C ALA A 51 -9.48 13.41 -15.37
N THR A 52 -10.71 12.88 -15.37
CA THR A 52 -10.94 11.46 -15.07
C THR A 52 -10.72 10.60 -16.31
N PHE A 53 -10.13 9.43 -16.12
CA PHE A 53 -10.09 8.34 -17.09
C PHE A 53 -10.90 7.16 -16.52
N MET A 54 -11.93 6.72 -17.25
CA MET A 54 -12.87 5.67 -16.81
C MET A 54 -13.43 5.89 -15.38
N GLY A 55 -13.74 7.14 -15.03
CA GLY A 55 -14.30 7.50 -13.72
C GLY A 55 -13.29 7.56 -12.57
N SER A 56 -11.98 7.48 -12.84
CA SER A 56 -10.91 7.58 -11.84
C SER A 56 -9.87 8.63 -12.22
N THR A 57 -9.19 9.21 -11.23
CA THR A 57 -8.04 10.11 -11.42
C THR A 57 -6.69 9.43 -11.15
N SER A 58 -6.71 8.12 -10.86
CA SER A 58 -5.50 7.35 -10.56
C SER A 58 -4.56 7.27 -11.76
N THR A 59 -3.26 7.43 -11.52
CA THR A 59 -2.20 7.25 -12.52
C THR A 59 -1.80 5.77 -12.61
N VAL A 60 -1.74 5.22 -13.82
CA VAL A 60 -1.21 3.88 -14.11
C VAL A 60 -0.07 4.00 -15.12
N GLU A 61 1.17 4.00 -14.62
CA GLU A 61 2.39 4.18 -15.43
C GLU A 61 2.53 3.14 -16.53
N ARG A 62 2.32 1.86 -16.21
CA ARG A 62 2.49 0.74 -17.14
C ARG A 62 1.67 0.91 -18.42
N ASP A 63 0.46 1.44 -18.28
CA ASP A 63 -0.51 1.55 -19.37
C ASP A 63 -0.55 2.97 -19.95
N GLY A 64 0.17 3.93 -19.37
CA GLY A 64 0.20 5.32 -19.84
C GLY A 64 -1.14 6.04 -19.68
N VAL A 65 -1.88 5.80 -18.59
CA VAL A 65 -3.22 6.38 -18.39
C VAL A 65 -3.39 7.08 -17.04
N GLY A 66 -4.29 8.07 -17.02
CA GLY A 66 -4.66 8.82 -15.82
C GLY A 66 -3.60 9.81 -15.34
N GLY A 67 -3.86 10.43 -14.19
CA GLY A 67 -3.05 11.55 -13.68
C GLY A 67 -3.11 12.78 -14.58
N ILE A 68 -2.13 13.68 -14.45
CA ILE A 68 -2.05 14.92 -15.25
C ILE A 68 -1.29 14.78 -16.57
N LYS A 69 -0.59 13.65 -16.75
CA LYS A 69 0.34 13.44 -17.86
C LYS A 69 0.28 12.02 -18.41
N ALA A 70 -0.95 11.50 -18.61
CA ALA A 70 -1.18 10.20 -19.23
C ALA A 70 -0.28 9.09 -18.67
N GLY A 71 -0.40 8.83 -17.37
CA GLY A 71 0.36 7.77 -16.69
C GLY A 71 1.73 8.19 -16.16
N LEU A 72 2.29 9.34 -16.55
CA LEU A 72 3.62 9.74 -16.08
C LEU A 72 3.61 10.30 -14.64
N PRO A 73 4.72 10.14 -13.89
CA PRO A 73 4.88 10.77 -12.58
C PRO A 73 5.00 12.30 -12.70
N LEU A 74 4.75 13.00 -11.60
CA LEU A 74 4.97 14.44 -11.51
C LEU A 74 6.44 14.77 -11.74
N ALA A 75 6.69 15.87 -12.47
CA ALA A 75 8.00 16.42 -12.73
C ALA A 75 8.14 17.84 -12.15
N ASN A 76 9.37 18.31 -11.99
CA ASN A 76 9.64 19.67 -11.55
C ASN A 76 8.98 20.68 -12.51
N GLY A 77 8.29 21.67 -11.92
CA GLY A 77 7.54 22.68 -12.67
C GLY A 77 6.08 22.32 -12.95
N ASP A 78 5.65 21.09 -12.64
CA ASP A 78 4.25 20.70 -12.81
C ASP A 78 3.34 21.43 -11.81
N SER A 79 2.13 21.72 -12.28
CA SER A 79 1.11 22.39 -11.49
C SER A 79 -0.17 21.56 -11.45
N LEU A 80 -0.72 21.41 -10.25
CA LEU A 80 -2.00 20.76 -9.99
C LEU A 80 -2.95 21.81 -9.45
N LYS A 81 -4.10 21.97 -10.10
CA LYS A 81 -5.14 22.87 -9.60
C LYS A 81 -5.92 22.17 -8.49
N SER A 82 -6.12 22.82 -7.36
CA SER A 82 -7.06 22.35 -6.33
C SER A 82 -8.49 22.65 -6.73
N VAL A 83 -9.44 21.82 -6.32
CA VAL A 83 -10.86 22.14 -6.45
C VAL A 83 -11.20 23.26 -5.45
N ASP A 84 -11.92 24.28 -5.93
CA ASP A 84 -12.42 25.35 -5.07
C ASP A 84 -13.31 24.74 -3.98
N SER A 85 -12.91 24.96 -2.73
CA SER A 85 -13.56 24.39 -1.56
C SER A 85 -13.47 25.37 -0.40
N ASP A 86 -14.29 25.14 0.63
CA ASP A 86 -14.20 25.91 1.85
C ASP A 86 -12.77 25.84 2.41
N SER A 87 -12.23 27.02 2.72
CA SER A 87 -10.88 27.20 3.28
C SER A 87 -10.85 26.92 4.79
N SER A 88 -11.95 26.49 5.38
CA SER A 88 -12.00 26.04 6.76
C SER A 88 -11.07 24.83 6.97
N ILE A 89 -10.20 24.95 7.97
CA ILE A 89 -9.33 23.86 8.39
C ILE A 89 -10.13 23.01 9.37
N PRO A 90 -10.36 21.71 9.11
CA PRO A 90 -11.02 20.84 10.07
C PRO A 90 -10.32 20.90 11.44
N SER A 91 -11.09 20.96 12.52
CA SER A 91 -10.54 20.94 13.88
C SER A 91 -9.98 19.57 14.27
N ASP A 92 -10.48 18.52 13.62
CA ASP A 92 -10.24 17.16 14.04
C ASP A 92 -9.00 16.58 13.37
N ASN A 93 -8.05 16.19 14.21
CA ASN A 93 -6.92 15.40 13.78
C ASN A 93 -7.33 13.94 13.63
N MET A 94 -6.60 13.20 12.80
CA MET A 94 -6.81 11.76 12.71
C MET A 94 -6.49 11.09 14.06
N PRO A 95 -7.42 10.28 14.61
CA PRO A 95 -7.20 9.63 15.89
C PRO A 95 -6.11 8.59 15.77
N ARG A 96 -5.35 8.43 16.85
CA ARG A 96 -4.24 7.46 16.91
C ARG A 96 -4.66 6.03 16.58
N THR A 97 -5.91 5.66 16.85
CA THR A 97 -6.46 4.33 16.56
C THR A 97 -6.68 4.07 15.06
N ALA A 98 -6.83 5.13 14.27
CA ALA A 98 -6.92 5.06 12.80
C ALA A 98 -5.55 5.22 12.13
N MET A 99 -4.54 5.72 12.86
CA MET A 99 -3.17 5.82 12.39
C MET A 99 -2.49 4.43 12.44
N PRO A 100 -2.00 3.92 11.30
CA PRO A 100 -1.23 2.69 11.27
C PRO A 100 0.12 2.85 11.99
N ASN A 101 0.53 1.80 12.71
CA ASN A 101 1.85 1.70 13.32
C ASN A 101 2.78 0.92 12.38
N TYR A 102 3.89 1.55 12.01
CA TYR A 102 4.94 0.97 11.17
C TYR A 102 6.25 0.79 11.95
N GLU A 103 6.20 0.39 13.23
CA GLU A 103 7.37 0.04 14.02
C GLU A 103 7.60 -1.49 14.12
N GLY A 104 8.87 -1.92 14.10
CA GLY A 104 9.27 -3.31 14.30
C GLY A 104 9.05 -4.28 13.13
N LEU A 105 8.94 -5.57 13.44
CA LEU A 105 8.66 -6.63 12.46
C LEU A 105 7.20 -6.54 11.97
N ARG A 106 6.99 -6.45 10.66
CA ARG A 106 5.64 -6.42 10.09
C ARG A 106 5.03 -7.80 10.00
N THR A 107 3.73 -7.89 10.25
CA THR A 107 2.94 -9.10 10.01
C THR A 107 1.85 -8.79 9.01
N LEU A 108 1.82 -9.53 7.91
CA LEU A 108 0.71 -9.52 6.96
C LEU A 108 -0.17 -10.73 7.24
N ARG A 109 -1.42 -10.47 7.66
CA ARG A 109 -2.39 -11.52 7.90
C ARG A 109 -3.04 -11.94 6.59
N ILE A 110 -3.07 -13.23 6.33
CA ILE A 110 -3.56 -13.85 5.10
C ILE A 110 -4.84 -14.60 5.43
N ILE A 111 -5.92 -14.26 4.74
CA ILE A 111 -7.15 -15.05 4.73
C ILE A 111 -6.92 -16.19 3.74
N PRO A 112 -6.90 -17.46 4.18
CA PRO A 112 -6.76 -18.61 3.29
C PRO A 112 -7.87 -18.60 2.22
N SER A 113 -7.49 -18.74 0.96
CA SER A 113 -8.41 -18.81 -0.19
C SER A 113 -7.71 -19.42 -1.40
N PHE A 114 -8.30 -19.35 -2.60
CA PHE A 114 -7.74 -19.88 -3.85
C PHE A 114 -7.28 -21.35 -3.70
N GLN A 115 -6.00 -21.63 -3.95
CA GLN A 115 -5.43 -22.97 -3.91
C GLN A 115 -4.90 -23.37 -2.53
N TYR A 116 -5.15 -22.59 -1.48
CA TYR A 116 -4.60 -22.85 -0.14
C TYR A 116 -4.73 -24.32 0.31
N HIS A 117 -5.89 -24.95 0.11
CA HIS A 117 -6.14 -26.33 0.52
C HIS A 117 -5.50 -27.39 -0.39
N GLN A 118 -5.08 -27.01 -1.59
CA GLN A 118 -4.40 -27.85 -2.58
C GLN A 118 -2.87 -27.77 -2.46
N LEU A 119 -2.36 -26.76 -1.75
CA LEU A 119 -0.93 -26.60 -1.53
C LEU A 119 -0.37 -27.65 -0.56
N ASP A 120 0.85 -28.09 -0.84
CA ASP A 120 1.58 -29.01 0.03
C ASP A 120 1.71 -28.47 1.46
N ARG A 121 1.51 -29.34 2.45
CA ARG A 121 1.50 -28.93 3.87
C ARG A 121 2.87 -28.49 4.36
N ARG A 122 3.96 -29.07 3.86
CA ARG A 122 5.33 -28.68 4.23
C ARG A 122 5.67 -27.31 3.64
N LEU A 123 5.23 -27.04 2.40
CA LEU A 123 5.31 -25.71 1.80
C LEU A 123 4.58 -24.66 2.64
N LEU A 124 3.31 -24.92 2.98
CA LEU A 124 2.52 -23.99 3.81
C LEU A 124 3.19 -23.72 5.15
N GLN A 125 3.69 -24.76 5.82
CA GLN A 125 4.40 -24.62 7.09
C GLN A 125 5.63 -23.73 6.94
N ARG A 126 6.45 -23.96 5.92
CA ARG A 126 7.66 -23.17 5.64
C ARG A 126 7.32 -21.71 5.38
N VAL A 127 6.36 -21.45 4.51
CA VAL A 127 5.94 -20.08 4.11
C VAL A 127 5.41 -19.28 5.29
N LEU A 128 4.73 -19.94 6.25
CA LEU A 128 4.12 -19.27 7.39
C LEU A 128 5.02 -19.14 8.62
N GLN A 129 6.11 -19.92 8.70
CA GLN A 129 6.99 -19.93 9.88
C GLN A 129 8.22 -19.05 9.75
N GLN A 130 8.68 -18.77 8.52
CA GLN A 130 9.89 -17.99 8.30
C GLN A 130 9.63 -16.48 8.16
N PRO A 131 10.59 -15.62 8.56
CA PRO A 131 10.61 -14.23 8.15
C PRO A 131 11.06 -14.09 6.70
N TYR A 132 10.66 -12.98 6.10
CA TYR A 132 11.06 -12.54 4.78
C TYR A 132 11.67 -11.15 4.85
N SER A 133 12.56 -10.86 3.91
CA SER A 133 13.01 -9.51 3.57
C SER A 133 12.28 -9.03 2.32
N VAL A 134 11.93 -7.75 2.27
CA VAL A 134 11.32 -7.16 1.07
C VAL A 134 12.40 -6.93 0.01
N SER A 135 12.18 -7.44 -1.19
CA SER A 135 13.11 -7.30 -2.32
C SER A 135 13.16 -5.87 -2.85
N PRO A 136 14.33 -5.39 -3.33
CA PRO A 136 14.43 -4.13 -4.07
C PRO A 136 13.60 -4.09 -5.36
N ASN A 137 13.20 -5.24 -5.91
CA ASN A 137 12.35 -5.35 -7.10
C ASN A 137 10.85 -5.21 -6.81
N SER A 138 10.49 -4.68 -5.64
CA SER A 138 9.10 -4.42 -5.24
C SER A 138 8.62 -3.07 -5.75
N ASN A 139 7.39 -3.00 -6.27
CA ASN A 139 6.81 -1.79 -6.82
C ASN A 139 5.28 -1.74 -6.61
N ARG A 140 4.57 -0.86 -7.31
CA ARG A 140 3.10 -0.72 -7.21
C ARG A 140 2.30 -1.94 -7.71
N MET A 141 2.92 -2.83 -8.49
CA MET A 141 2.29 -4.09 -8.91
C MET A 141 2.30 -5.13 -7.80
N GLY A 142 3.36 -5.16 -7.00
CA GLY A 142 3.46 -6.12 -5.90
C GLY A 142 4.72 -5.97 -5.05
N VAL A 143 4.61 -6.44 -3.81
CA VAL A 143 5.73 -6.58 -2.88
C VAL A 143 6.30 -7.99 -3.01
N ARG A 144 7.56 -8.09 -3.40
CA ARG A 144 8.28 -9.36 -3.55
C ARG A 144 9.02 -9.68 -2.26
N LEU A 145 8.79 -10.86 -1.71
CA LEU A 145 9.35 -11.29 -0.43
C LEU A 145 10.43 -12.33 -0.65
N GLN A 146 11.61 -12.11 -0.10
CA GLN A 146 12.75 -13.02 -0.17
C GLN A 146 12.92 -13.74 1.16
N ALA A 147 12.88 -15.06 1.14
CA ALA A 147 13.13 -15.86 2.33
C ALA A 147 14.57 -15.65 2.82
N SER A 148 14.78 -15.64 4.14
CA SER A 148 16.13 -15.56 4.72
C SER A 148 16.93 -16.85 4.56
N LEU A 149 16.22 -17.98 4.48
CA LEU A 149 16.78 -19.28 4.12
C LEU A 149 16.54 -19.50 2.62
N GLU A 150 17.42 -20.23 1.94
CA GLU A 150 17.19 -20.61 0.55
C GLU A 150 15.81 -21.24 0.39
N SER A 151 15.00 -20.66 -0.49
CA SER A 151 13.67 -21.15 -0.76
C SER A 151 13.77 -22.37 -1.66
N GLU A 152 13.41 -23.53 -1.10
CA GLU A 152 13.26 -24.76 -1.89
C GLU A 152 12.28 -24.52 -3.06
N PRO A 153 12.66 -24.90 -4.30
CA PRO A 153 11.79 -24.80 -5.45
C PRO A 153 10.42 -25.40 -5.15
N VAL A 154 9.38 -24.68 -5.53
CA VAL A 154 8.03 -25.16 -5.34
C VAL A 154 7.61 -25.91 -6.59
N ASN A 155 7.35 -27.21 -6.44
CA ASN A 155 6.69 -27.99 -7.47
C ASN A 155 5.21 -27.61 -7.50
N THR A 156 4.93 -26.42 -8.02
CA THR A 156 3.59 -26.00 -8.40
C THR A 156 3.50 -26.08 -9.89
N HIS A 157 2.68 -27.02 -10.38
CA HIS A 157 2.28 -27.01 -11.78
C HIS A 157 1.75 -25.62 -12.14
N SER A 158 2.20 -25.06 -13.26
CA SER A 158 1.62 -23.81 -13.77
C SER A 158 0.13 -24.02 -13.93
N LEU A 159 -0.66 -23.19 -13.25
CA LEU A 159 -2.10 -23.24 -13.35
C LEU A 159 -2.55 -22.57 -14.64
N ILE A 160 -3.75 -22.94 -15.09
CA ILE A 160 -4.48 -22.13 -16.07
C ILE A 160 -4.62 -20.73 -15.47
N SER A 161 -4.32 -19.69 -16.27
CA SER A 161 -4.39 -18.31 -15.83
C SER A 161 -5.78 -17.97 -15.28
N GLU A 162 -5.82 -17.44 -14.07
CA GLU A 162 -7.06 -17.07 -13.38
C GLU A 162 -6.98 -15.64 -12.83
N GLY A 163 -8.14 -15.11 -12.45
CA GLY A 163 -8.28 -13.77 -11.88
C GLY A 163 -7.43 -13.56 -10.64
N ILE A 164 -6.74 -12.43 -10.59
CA ILE A 164 -5.96 -11.96 -9.44
C ILE A 164 -6.70 -10.79 -8.82
N VAL A 165 -6.72 -10.74 -7.49
CA VAL A 165 -7.25 -9.62 -6.71
C VAL A 165 -6.12 -8.92 -5.96
N CYS A 166 -6.31 -7.64 -5.66
CA CYS A 166 -5.39 -6.89 -4.81
C CYS A 166 -5.28 -7.58 -3.45
N GLY A 167 -4.06 -7.75 -2.97
CA GLY A 167 -3.74 -8.52 -1.77
C GLY A 167 -3.51 -10.00 -1.98
N ALA A 168 -3.76 -10.57 -3.17
CA ALA A 168 -3.45 -11.97 -3.43
C ALA A 168 -1.97 -12.24 -3.17
N VAL A 169 -1.66 -13.36 -2.51
CA VAL A 169 -0.28 -13.78 -2.24
C VAL A 169 0.07 -14.92 -3.18
N GLN A 170 0.80 -14.61 -4.25
CA GLN A 170 1.25 -15.60 -5.22
C GLN A 170 2.49 -16.33 -4.72
N LEU A 171 2.60 -17.62 -5.08
CA LEU A 171 3.77 -18.46 -4.86
C LEU A 171 4.34 -18.87 -6.23
N PRO A 172 5.38 -18.19 -6.72
CA PRO A 172 6.09 -18.57 -7.94
C PRO A 172 6.94 -19.85 -7.71
N PRO A 173 7.52 -20.43 -8.80
CA PRO A 173 8.33 -21.65 -8.71
C PRO A 173 9.58 -21.53 -7.81
N ASP A 174 10.09 -20.32 -7.61
CA ASP A 174 11.23 -20.06 -6.71
C ASP A 174 10.84 -20.09 -5.23
N GLY A 175 9.54 -20.16 -4.91
CA GLY A 175 8.99 -20.24 -3.56
C GLY A 175 8.95 -18.92 -2.79
N ASN A 176 9.32 -17.80 -3.43
CA ASN A 176 9.33 -16.47 -2.82
C ASN A 176 7.98 -15.78 -3.00
N PRO A 177 7.20 -15.52 -1.93
CA PRO A 177 5.87 -14.97 -2.06
C PRO A 177 5.86 -13.58 -2.69
N ILE A 178 4.82 -13.29 -3.49
CA ILE A 178 4.55 -11.96 -4.04
C ILE A 178 3.17 -11.50 -3.56
N VAL A 179 3.12 -10.40 -2.83
CA VAL A 179 1.87 -9.75 -2.43
C VAL A 179 1.44 -8.78 -3.52
N MET A 180 0.34 -9.06 -4.21
CA MET A 180 -0.16 -8.23 -5.31
C MET A 180 -0.75 -6.92 -4.77
N LEU A 181 -0.37 -5.79 -5.37
CA LEU A 181 -0.82 -4.43 -4.99
C LEU A 181 -1.67 -3.80 -6.10
N SER A 182 -2.08 -2.54 -5.94
CA SER A 182 -3.10 -1.90 -6.79
C SER A 182 -2.87 -1.94 -8.30
N ASP A 183 -1.61 -2.00 -8.77
CA ASP A 183 -1.30 -2.03 -10.20
C ASP A 183 -1.04 -3.47 -10.71
N HIS A 184 -1.48 -4.48 -9.95
CA HIS A 184 -1.29 -5.88 -10.30
C HIS A 184 -1.87 -6.24 -11.68
N GLN A 185 -1.28 -7.25 -12.33
CA GLN A 185 -1.86 -7.87 -13.52
C GLN A 185 -3.22 -8.53 -13.21
N THR A 186 -4.14 -8.52 -14.16
CA THR A 186 -5.51 -9.03 -13.96
C THR A 186 -5.58 -10.56 -13.91
N LEU A 187 -4.72 -11.24 -14.67
CA LEU A 187 -4.66 -12.70 -14.78
C LEU A 187 -3.24 -13.22 -14.48
N GLY A 188 -3.15 -14.43 -13.92
CA GLY A 188 -1.87 -15.13 -13.83
C GLY A 188 -1.99 -16.59 -13.38
N GLY A 189 -0.96 -17.37 -13.68
CA GLY A 189 -0.94 -18.83 -13.50
C GLY A 189 -0.22 -19.32 -12.24
N TYR A 190 0.23 -18.42 -11.35
CA TYR A 190 0.83 -18.83 -10.08
C TYR A 190 -0.25 -19.18 -9.05
N PRO A 191 -0.05 -20.27 -8.27
CA PRO A 191 -0.94 -20.58 -7.17
C PRO A 191 -0.88 -19.49 -6.12
N LYS A 192 -2.00 -19.33 -5.42
CA LYS A 192 -2.16 -18.30 -4.39
C LYS A 192 -2.40 -18.94 -3.03
N LEU A 193 -1.65 -18.46 -2.04
CA LEU A 193 -1.81 -18.85 -0.64
C LEU A 193 -3.12 -18.32 -0.04
N GLY A 194 -3.57 -17.18 -0.53
CA GLY A 194 -4.73 -16.48 0.01
C GLY A 194 -4.67 -14.99 -0.31
N VAL A 195 -5.40 -14.19 0.46
CA VAL A 195 -5.47 -12.73 0.31
C VAL A 195 -5.06 -12.04 1.60
N VAL A 196 -4.19 -11.04 1.51
CA VAL A 196 -3.84 -10.15 2.63
C VAL A 196 -5.10 -9.47 3.15
N ALA A 197 -5.29 -9.47 4.47
CA ALA A 197 -6.39 -8.80 5.13
C ALA A 197 -6.44 -7.32 4.73
N PHE A 198 -7.65 -6.78 4.53
CA PHE A 198 -7.85 -5.42 4.03
C PHE A 198 -7.03 -4.35 4.77
N ARG A 199 -6.99 -4.44 6.11
CA ARG A 199 -6.24 -3.52 6.98
C ARG A 199 -4.72 -3.65 6.85
N ASP A 200 -4.23 -4.78 6.37
CA ASP A 200 -2.80 -5.06 6.20
C ASP A 200 -2.30 -4.70 4.80
N LEU A 201 -3.18 -4.38 3.85
CA LEU A 201 -2.78 -3.86 2.54
C LEU A 201 -2.06 -2.52 2.64
N SER A 202 -2.51 -1.63 3.54
CA SER A 202 -1.82 -0.36 3.80
C SER A 202 -0.45 -0.58 4.44
N VAL A 203 -0.29 -1.64 5.23
CA VAL A 203 1.02 -2.05 5.78
C VAL A 203 1.92 -2.57 4.66
N ALA A 204 1.41 -3.45 3.79
CA ALA A 204 2.16 -3.98 2.65
C ALA A 204 2.62 -2.84 1.71
N ALA A 205 1.76 -1.86 1.44
CA ALA A 205 2.06 -0.69 0.65
C ALA A 205 3.09 0.26 1.31
N GLN A 206 3.49 0.04 2.55
CA GLN A 206 4.47 0.87 3.26
C GLN A 206 5.80 0.17 3.48
N LEU A 207 5.90 -1.10 3.09
CA LEU A 207 7.14 -1.86 3.13
C LEU A 207 8.19 -1.27 2.16
N ARG A 208 9.42 -1.15 2.65
CA ARG A 208 10.61 -0.75 1.90
C ARG A 208 11.51 -1.96 1.62
N PRO A 209 12.35 -1.92 0.58
CA PRO A 209 13.42 -2.90 0.41
C PRO A 209 14.22 -3.09 1.71
N GLY A 210 14.44 -4.35 2.11
CA GLY A 210 15.12 -4.71 3.35
C GLY A 210 14.24 -4.78 4.60
N ASP A 211 13.00 -4.27 4.58
CA ASP A 211 12.10 -4.40 5.72
C ASP A 211 11.79 -5.89 5.99
N ALA A 212 11.78 -6.27 7.26
CA ALA A 212 11.42 -7.62 7.68
C ALA A 212 9.89 -7.78 7.80
N VAL A 213 9.37 -8.88 7.26
CA VAL A 213 7.94 -9.20 7.28
C VAL A 213 7.69 -10.69 7.52
N ARG A 214 6.58 -11.02 8.20
CA ARG A 214 6.08 -12.39 8.33
C ARG A 214 4.66 -12.50 7.81
N LEU A 215 4.32 -13.68 7.31
CA LEU A 215 2.97 -14.04 6.90
C LEU A 215 2.31 -14.82 8.03
N ARG A 216 1.05 -14.52 8.36
CA ARG A 216 0.27 -15.29 9.34
C ARG A 216 -1.13 -15.54 8.82
N LEU A 217 -1.69 -16.70 9.12
CA LEU A 217 -3.10 -16.95 8.78
C LEU A 217 -4.04 -16.15 9.69
N THR A 218 -5.15 -15.74 9.12
CA THR A 218 -6.33 -15.22 9.83
C THR A 218 -7.59 -15.85 9.22
N ASN A 219 -8.77 -15.42 9.63
CA ASN A 219 -10.03 -15.92 9.10
C ASN A 219 -10.93 -14.78 8.63
N LEU A 220 -11.77 -15.08 7.64
CA LEU A 220 -12.68 -14.13 7.02
C LEU A 220 -13.66 -13.48 8.01
N PRO A 221 -14.32 -14.21 8.94
CA PRO A 221 -15.22 -13.58 9.91
C PRO A 221 -14.57 -12.48 10.75
N LEU A 222 -13.37 -12.72 11.27
CA LEU A 222 -12.63 -11.76 12.08
C LEU A 222 -12.24 -10.51 11.27
N GLU A 223 -11.66 -10.70 10.09
CA GLU A 223 -11.22 -9.57 9.27
C GLU A 223 -12.39 -8.75 8.73
N ARG A 224 -13.53 -9.39 8.45
CA ARG A 224 -14.77 -8.68 8.08
C ARG A 224 -15.28 -7.78 9.21
N LEU A 225 -15.22 -8.23 10.47
CA LEU A 225 -15.59 -7.40 11.63
C LEU A 225 -14.68 -6.18 11.75
N LYS A 226 -13.36 -6.36 11.61
CA LYS A 226 -12.38 -5.26 11.64
C LYS A 226 -12.59 -4.27 10.49
N GLN A 227 -12.90 -4.76 9.29
CA GLN A 227 -13.18 -3.92 8.13
C GLN A 227 -14.46 -3.11 8.31
N ARG A 228 -15.54 -3.71 8.81
CA ARG A 228 -16.78 -2.98 9.13
C ARG A 228 -16.57 -1.90 10.19
N ALA A 229 -15.80 -2.21 11.24
CA ALA A 229 -15.47 -1.23 12.26
C ALA A 229 -14.67 -0.05 11.68
N PHE A 230 -13.75 -0.32 10.75
CA PHE A 230 -13.01 0.71 10.04
C PHE A 230 -13.91 1.58 9.15
N TYR A 231 -14.78 0.99 8.33
CA TYR A 231 -15.71 1.75 7.48
C TYR A 231 -16.69 2.61 8.27
N ARG A 232 -17.23 2.09 9.38
CA ARG A 232 -18.07 2.87 10.29
C ARG A 232 -17.37 4.13 10.82
N TYR A 233 -16.06 4.08 11.04
CA TYR A 233 -15.30 5.23 11.50
C TYR A 233 -15.20 6.31 10.40
N PHE A 234 -15.08 5.92 9.13
CA PHE A 234 -14.98 6.83 7.99
C PHE A 234 -16.32 7.15 7.31
N ASN A 235 -17.45 6.70 7.88
CA ASN A 235 -18.77 6.79 7.26
C ASN A 235 -18.83 6.24 5.82
N LEU A 236 -18.14 5.12 5.59
CA LEU A 236 -18.14 4.36 4.33
C LEU A 236 -19.06 3.14 4.39
#